data_AF-A0A853IMJ9-F1
#
_entry.id   AF-A0A853IMJ9-F1
#
_cell.length_a   1.000
_cell.length_b   1.000
_cell.length_c   1.000
_cell.angle_alpha   90.00
_cell.angle_beta   90.00
_cell.angle_gamma   90.00
#
_symmetry.space_group_name_H-M   'P 1'
#
loop_
_entity.id
_entity.type
_entity.pdbx_description
1 polymer ?
#
loop_
_entity_poly.entity_id
_entity_poly.type
_entity_poly.pdbx_seq_one_letter_code
_entity_poly.pdbx_strand_id
1 'polypeptide(L)'
;MKKNKLGFSLVELLIVIAIIGILAAIGYPSYQEYVRQSMRADAQSALMQLANAMERYYTEQSPSTYEKATPQNLLGTNQIPIDQTNPYYTLTISDLTSTTYTLNAVPIADGPMNEQPTMSITHTGQKTNWE
;
A
#
# COMPACT_ATOMS: atom_id res chain seq x y z
N MET A 1 55.44 12.32 30.20
CA MET A 1 54.06 11.90 30.51
C MET A 1 53.61 10.90 29.45
N LYS A 2 53.54 9.60 29.77
CA LYS A 2 53.03 8.58 28.83
C LYS A 2 51.51 8.73 28.77
N LYS A 3 50.98 9.14 27.63
CA LYS A 3 49.53 9.09 27.36
C LYS A 3 49.14 7.61 27.29
N ASN A 4 48.31 7.14 28.21
CA ASN A 4 47.68 5.82 28.10
C ASN A 4 46.84 5.83 26.82
N LYS A 5 47.16 4.95 25.86
CA LYS A 5 46.28 4.73 24.71
C LYS A 5 45.05 4.00 25.25
N LEU A 6 43.93 4.70 25.33
CA LEU A 6 42.61 4.11 25.57
C LEU A 6 42.24 3.35 24.28
N GLY A 7 42.37 2.03 24.31
CA GLY A 7 41.97 1.14 23.22
C GLY A 7 40.67 0.41 23.57
N PHE A 8 39.84 0.15 22.57
CA PHE A 8 38.61 -0.64 22.71
C PHE A 8 38.96 -2.12 22.89
N SER A 9 38.29 -2.79 23.83
CA SER A 9 38.42 -4.24 24.04
C SER A 9 37.63 -5.02 23.00
N LEU A 10 38.16 -6.18 22.60
CA LEU A 10 37.41 -7.13 21.77
C LEU A 10 36.13 -7.60 22.46
N VAL A 11 36.14 -7.69 23.80
CA VAL A 11 34.95 -8.07 24.58
C VAL A 11 33.89 -6.96 24.51
N GLU A 12 34.30 -5.69 24.56
CA GLU A 12 33.38 -4.56 24.40
C GLU A 12 32.72 -4.58 23.01
N LEU A 13 33.50 -4.90 21.97
CA LEU A 13 32.95 -5.02 20.61
C LEU A 13 31.97 -6.19 20.48
N LEU A 14 32.26 -7.34 21.10
CA LEU A 14 31.37 -8.50 21.08
C LEU A 14 30.04 -8.21 21.77
N ILE A 15 30.05 -7.50 22.89
CA ILE A 15 28.81 -7.10 23.59
C ILE A 15 28.00 -6.13 22.72
N VAL A 16 28.65 -5.15 22.07
CA VAL A 16 27.96 -4.21 21.17
C VAL A 16 27.29 -4.94 20.01
N ILE A 17 28.00 -5.87 19.35
CA ILE A 17 27.43 -6.65 18.25
C ILE A 17 26.27 -7.52 18.72
N ALA A 18 26.36 -8.12 19.91
CA ALA A 18 25.28 -8.90 20.49
C ALA A 18 24.01 -8.05 20.72
N ILE A 19 24.16 -6.84 21.26
CA ILE A 19 23.02 -5.92 21.47
C ILE A 19 22.41 -5.49 20.13
N ILE A 20 23.23 -5.11 19.14
CA ILE A 20 22.76 -4.73 17.81
C ILE A 20 22.02 -5.90 17.14
N GLY A 21 22.52 -7.13 17.28
CA GLY A 21 21.86 -8.33 16.75
C GLY A 21 20.46 -8.53 17.32
N ILE A 22 20.29 -8.36 18.64
CA ILE A 22 18.97 -8.46 19.30
C ILE A 22 18.04 -7.35 18.82
N LEU A 23 18.51 -6.10 18.74
CA LEU A 23 17.71 -4.97 18.27
C LEU A 23 17.31 -5.13 16.81
N ALA A 24 18.21 -5.59 15.95
CA ALA A 24 17.92 -5.81 14.53
C ALA A 24 16.87 -6.90 14.32
N ALA A 25 16.93 -7.98 15.10
CA ALA A 25 15.99 -9.10 15.01
C ALA A 25 14.53 -8.68 15.30
N ILE A 26 14.31 -7.70 16.19
CA ILE A 26 12.97 -7.19 16.54
C ILE A 26 12.62 -5.96 15.69
N GLY A 27 13.56 -5.05 15.51
CA GLY A 27 13.34 -3.76 14.85
C GLY A 27 13.07 -3.88 13.36
N TYR A 28 13.78 -4.77 12.66
CA TYR A 28 13.62 -4.94 11.22
C TYR A 28 12.21 -5.41 10.81
N PRO A 29 11.65 -6.53 11.34
CA PRO A 29 10.30 -6.96 10.98
C PRO A 29 9.24 -5.95 11.42
N SER A 30 9.42 -5.29 12.57
CA SER A 30 8.50 -4.24 13.05
C SER A 30 8.45 -3.05 12.11
N TYR A 31 9.59 -2.61 11.58
CA TYR A 31 9.65 -1.51 10.63
C TYR A 31 9.00 -1.88 9.30
N GLN A 32 9.23 -3.10 8.80
CA GLN A 32 8.58 -3.59 7.58
C GLN A 32 7.05 -3.61 7.71
N GLU A 33 6.52 -4.05 8.86
CA GLU A 33 5.08 -4.04 9.09
C GLU A 33 4.51 -2.61 9.18
N TYR A 34 5.23 -1.68 9.81
CA TYR A 34 4.83 -0.27 9.84
C TYR A 34 4.71 0.32 8.43
N VAL A 35 5.69 0.06 7.57
CA VAL A 35 5.66 0.51 6.17
C VAL A 35 4.50 -0.13 5.41
N ARG A 36 4.25 -1.43 5.60
CA ARG A 36 3.10 -2.13 5.00
C ARG A 36 1.76 -1.54 5.43
N GLN A 37 1.60 -1.18 6.71
CA GLN A 37 0.39 -0.53 7.21
C GLN A 37 0.15 0.83 6.53
N SER A 38 1.20 1.62 6.33
CA SER A 38 1.10 2.88 5.58
C SER A 38 0.63 2.63 4.14
N MET A 39 1.23 1.64 3.45
CA MET A 39 0.85 1.29 2.08
C MET A 39 -0.60 0.76 1.99
N ARG A 40 -1.09 0.02 2.99
CA ARG A 40 -2.51 -0.39 3.07
C ARG A 40 -3.41 0.83 3.24
N ALA A 41 -3.07 1.76 4.12
CA ALA A 41 -3.86 2.98 4.34
C ALA A 41 -3.96 3.83 3.06
N ASP A 42 -2.86 3.95 2.30
CA ASP A 42 -2.86 4.65 1.02
C ASP A 42 -3.79 3.98 -0.01
N ALA A 43 -3.76 2.65 -0.09
CA ALA A 43 -4.66 1.90 -0.97
C ALA A 43 -6.14 2.04 -0.57
N GLN A 44 -6.45 2.02 0.74
CA GLN A 44 -7.81 2.25 1.23
C GLN A 44 -8.29 3.66 0.88
N SER A 45 -7.43 4.67 1.06
CA SER A 45 -7.72 6.05 0.65
C SER A 45 -7.98 6.14 -0.86
N ALA A 46 -7.15 5.48 -1.67
CA ALA A 46 -7.30 5.46 -3.12
C ALA A 46 -8.59 4.76 -3.58
N LEU A 47 -8.98 3.66 -2.93
CA LEU A 47 -10.25 2.98 -3.20
C LEU A 47 -11.45 3.87 -2.89
N MET A 48 -11.40 4.62 -1.77
CA MET A 48 -12.45 5.59 -1.44
C MET A 48 -12.51 6.75 -2.45
N GLN A 49 -11.35 7.25 -2.91
CA GLN A 49 -11.30 8.27 -3.95
C GLN A 49 -11.87 7.75 -5.28
N LEU A 50 -11.54 6.52 -5.66
CA LEU A 50 -12.07 5.88 -6.85
C LEU A 50 -13.58 5.66 -6.74
N ALA A 51 -14.09 5.23 -5.58
CA ALA A 51 -15.54 5.09 -5.34
C ALA A 51 -16.28 6.42 -5.52
N ASN A 52 -15.78 7.51 -4.93
CA ASN A 52 -16.35 8.83 -5.15
C ASN A 52 -16.30 9.28 -6.62
N ALA A 53 -15.22 8.93 -7.33
CA ALA A 53 -15.11 9.23 -8.75
C ALA A 53 -16.06 8.39 -9.62
N MET A 54 -16.37 7.15 -9.22
CA MET A 54 -17.39 6.31 -9.88
C MET A 54 -18.77 6.95 -9.77
N GLU A 55 -19.16 7.44 -8.59
CA GLU A 55 -20.46 8.10 -8.42
C GLU A 55 -20.56 9.37 -9.26
N ARG A 56 -19.50 10.18 -9.28
CA ARG A 56 -19.44 11.34 -10.18
C ARG A 56 -19.58 10.94 -11.64
N TYR A 57 -18.82 9.93 -12.07
CA TYR A 57 -18.88 9.42 -13.45
C TYR A 57 -20.30 9.00 -13.83
N TYR A 58 -20.99 8.26 -12.98
CA TYR A 58 -22.36 7.82 -13.23
C TYR A 58 -23.34 9.00 -13.45
N THR A 59 -23.20 10.06 -12.67
CA THR A 59 -24.05 11.27 -12.80
C THR A 59 -23.70 12.12 -14.02
N GLU A 60 -22.46 12.08 -14.50
CA GLU A 60 -22.01 12.82 -15.68
C GLU A 60 -22.38 12.12 -16.99
N GLN A 61 -22.56 10.79 -16.97
CA GLN A 61 -22.96 10.05 -18.17
C GLN A 61 -24.45 10.20 -18.51
N SER A 62 -24.73 10.27 -19.82
CA SER A 62 -26.09 10.30 -20.38
C SER A 62 -26.20 9.25 -21.51
N PRO A 63 -26.86 8.09 -21.28
CA PRO A 63 -27.54 7.67 -20.05
C PRO A 63 -26.57 7.36 -18.90
N SER A 64 -27.04 7.43 -17.65
CA SER A 64 -26.23 7.12 -16.47
C SER A 64 -25.77 5.66 -16.51
N THR A 65 -24.45 5.46 -16.43
CA THR A 65 -23.82 4.13 -16.52
C THR A 65 -22.43 4.18 -15.91
N TYR A 66 -21.98 3.09 -15.29
CA TYR A 66 -20.58 2.91 -14.90
C TYR A 66 -19.73 2.29 -16.01
N GLU A 67 -20.33 1.82 -17.11
CA GLU A 67 -19.58 1.17 -18.19
C GLU A 67 -18.46 2.07 -18.73
N LYS A 68 -17.32 1.45 -19.07
CA LYS A 68 -16.10 2.11 -19.56
C LYS A 68 -15.40 3.01 -18.53
N ALA A 69 -15.86 3.08 -17.28
CA ALA A 69 -15.08 3.65 -16.19
C ALA A 69 -13.78 2.85 -16.02
N THR A 70 -12.66 3.56 -15.83
CA THR A 70 -11.35 2.95 -15.55
C THR A 70 -10.63 3.81 -14.50
N PRO A 71 -9.75 3.24 -13.67
CA PRO A 71 -9.00 4.06 -12.72
C PRO A 71 -8.22 5.19 -13.42
N GLN A 72 -7.68 4.91 -14.60
CA GLN A 72 -6.95 5.88 -15.41
C GLN A 72 -7.81 7.07 -15.86
N ASN A 73 -9.05 6.86 -16.29
CA ASN A 73 -9.91 7.98 -16.72
C ASN A 73 -10.53 8.75 -15.54
N LEU A 74 -10.68 8.10 -14.38
CA LEU A 74 -11.29 8.72 -13.20
C LEU A 74 -10.28 9.47 -12.32
N LEU A 75 -9.08 8.93 -12.18
CA LEU A 75 -8.04 9.45 -11.27
C LEU A 75 -6.76 9.89 -11.98
N GLY A 76 -6.63 9.66 -13.29
CA GLY A 76 -5.40 9.96 -14.04
C GLY A 76 -4.27 8.95 -13.81
N THR A 77 -4.51 7.89 -13.03
CA THR A 77 -3.57 6.80 -12.75
C THR A 77 -4.32 5.54 -12.38
N ASN A 78 -3.71 4.37 -12.58
CA ASN A 78 -4.15 3.10 -12.02
C ASN A 78 -3.15 2.53 -11.00
N GLN A 79 -2.13 3.29 -10.61
CA GLN A 79 -1.10 2.85 -9.68
C GLN A 79 -1.11 3.70 -8.41
N ILE A 80 -0.77 3.05 -7.30
CA ILE A 80 -0.61 3.65 -5.98
C ILE A 80 0.85 3.46 -5.55
N PRO A 81 1.55 4.52 -5.09
CA PRO A 81 1.03 5.86 -4.81
C PRO A 81 0.67 6.62 -6.10
N ILE A 82 -0.25 7.59 -5.98
CA ILE A 82 -0.82 8.31 -7.15
C ILE A 82 0.27 9.05 -7.94
N ASP A 83 1.36 9.43 -7.28
CA ASP A 83 2.56 10.03 -7.91
C ASP A 83 3.39 9.03 -8.74
N GLN A 84 3.00 7.74 -8.74
CA GLN A 84 3.60 6.62 -9.48
C GLN A 84 5.07 6.35 -9.14
N THR A 85 5.57 6.92 -8.04
CA THR A 85 6.95 6.67 -7.62
C THR A 85 7.00 5.39 -6.80
N ASN A 86 7.62 4.34 -7.35
CA ASN A 86 7.68 3.00 -6.74
C ASN A 86 6.30 2.44 -6.35
N PRO A 87 5.44 2.16 -7.35
CA PRO A 87 4.08 1.72 -7.08
C PRO A 87 4.06 0.36 -6.39
N TYR A 88 3.11 0.19 -5.48
CA TYR A 88 2.93 -1.02 -4.68
C TYR A 88 1.52 -1.63 -4.79
N TYR A 89 0.52 -0.87 -5.28
CA TYR A 89 -0.77 -1.42 -5.72
C TYR A 89 -1.13 -0.96 -7.14
N THR A 90 -1.90 -1.80 -7.83
CA THR A 90 -2.63 -1.46 -9.06
C THR A 90 -4.13 -1.45 -8.77
N LEU A 91 -4.79 -0.34 -9.06
CA LEU A 91 -6.24 -0.22 -9.05
C LEU A 91 -6.83 -0.89 -10.28
N THR A 92 -7.85 -1.71 -10.07
CA THR A 92 -8.65 -2.32 -11.14
C THR A 92 -10.13 -2.25 -10.78
N ILE A 93 -10.99 -2.36 -11.80
CA ILE A 93 -12.44 -2.43 -11.65
C ILE A 93 -12.90 -3.75 -12.24
N SER A 94 -13.62 -4.56 -11.47
CA SER A 94 -14.26 -5.80 -11.89
C SER A 94 -15.78 -5.70 -11.75
N ASP A 95 -16.50 -6.70 -12.26
CA ASP A 95 -17.97 -6.77 -12.22
C ASP A 95 -18.66 -5.50 -12.75
N LEU A 96 -18.02 -4.86 -13.74
CA LEU A 96 -18.46 -3.57 -14.26
C LEU A 96 -19.68 -3.75 -15.16
N THR A 97 -20.78 -3.15 -14.77
CA THR A 97 -22.03 -3.08 -15.53
C THR A 97 -22.55 -1.66 -15.53
N SER A 98 -23.76 -1.42 -16.07
CA SER A 98 -24.37 -0.10 -15.99
C SER A 98 -24.61 0.39 -14.55
N THR A 99 -24.84 -0.50 -13.58
CA THR A 99 -25.27 -0.13 -12.21
C THR A 99 -24.45 -0.80 -11.10
N THR A 100 -23.50 -1.67 -11.43
CA THR A 100 -22.68 -2.36 -10.43
C THR A 100 -21.21 -2.30 -10.80
N TYR A 101 -20.37 -2.34 -9.77
CA TYR A 101 -18.92 -2.42 -9.89
C TYR A 101 -18.32 -3.00 -8.59
N THR A 102 -17.10 -3.52 -8.73
CA THR A 102 -16.20 -3.84 -7.63
C THR A 102 -14.85 -3.17 -7.91
N LEU A 103 -14.39 -2.34 -6.97
CA LEU A 103 -13.09 -1.69 -7.04
C LEU A 103 -12.08 -2.54 -6.29
N ASN A 104 -10.91 -2.75 -6.89
CA ASN A 104 -9.87 -3.59 -6.33
C ASN A 104 -8.54 -2.85 -6.27
N ALA A 105 -7.81 -2.97 -5.17
CA ALA A 105 -6.41 -2.61 -5.05
C ALA A 105 -5.60 -3.91 -4.98
N VAL A 106 -4.98 -4.26 -6.11
CA VAL A 106 -4.21 -5.50 -6.31
C VAL A 106 -2.74 -5.22 -6.02
N PRO A 107 -2.11 -5.92 -5.07
CA PRO A 107 -0.68 -5.75 -4.83
C PRO A 107 0.15 -6.05 -6.07
N ILE A 108 1.19 -5.27 -6.31
CA ILE A 108 2.10 -5.50 -7.42
C ILE A 108 2.98 -6.71 -7.12
N ALA A 109 3.06 -7.64 -8.09
CA ALA A 109 3.93 -8.81 -8.02
C ALA A 109 5.39 -8.38 -7.82
N ASP A 110 6.12 -9.15 -7.01
CA ASP A 110 7.52 -8.88 -6.62
C ASP A 110 7.73 -7.51 -5.92
N GLY A 111 6.65 -6.83 -5.53
CA GLY A 111 6.68 -5.56 -4.80
C GLY A 111 6.68 -5.71 -3.28
N PRO A 112 6.73 -4.59 -2.52
CA PRO A 112 6.76 -4.60 -1.05
C PRO A 112 5.47 -5.14 -0.42
N MET A 113 4.38 -5.18 -1.18
CA MET A 113 3.07 -5.74 -0.77
C MET A 113 2.81 -7.11 -1.41
N ASN A 114 3.83 -7.75 -1.99
CA ASN A 114 3.66 -9.09 -2.57
C ASN A 114 3.06 -10.06 -1.54
N GLU A 115 2.27 -11.02 -2.04
CA GLU A 115 1.56 -12.02 -1.22
C GLU A 115 0.49 -11.48 -0.26
N GLN A 116 0.27 -10.15 -0.20
CA GLN A 116 -0.86 -9.59 0.51
C GLN A 116 -2.17 -9.86 -0.26
N PRO A 117 -3.32 -9.96 0.43
CA PRO A 117 -4.60 -10.11 -0.24
C PRO A 117 -4.99 -8.84 -1.00
N THR A 118 -5.77 -8.99 -2.08
CA THR A 118 -6.38 -7.84 -2.78
C THR A 118 -7.44 -7.21 -1.89
N MET A 119 -7.34 -5.89 -1.69
CA MET A 119 -8.39 -5.11 -1.03
C MET A 119 -9.47 -4.76 -2.03
N SER A 120 -10.73 -4.85 -1.64
CA SER A 120 -11.84 -4.46 -2.51
C SER A 120 -12.95 -3.70 -1.81
N ILE A 121 -13.72 -2.95 -2.59
CA ILE A 121 -14.97 -2.33 -2.18
C ILE A 121 -15.99 -2.42 -3.32
N THR A 122 -17.22 -2.85 -3.01
CA THR A 122 -18.31 -2.94 -4.00
C THR A 122 -19.07 -1.62 -4.10
N HIS A 123 -19.91 -1.47 -5.14
CA HIS A 123 -20.84 -0.33 -5.30
C HIS A 123 -21.78 -0.08 -4.10
N THR A 124 -21.99 -1.08 -3.23
CA THR A 124 -22.80 -0.92 -2.00
C THR A 124 -21.97 -0.53 -0.78
N GLY A 125 -20.65 -0.37 -0.94
CA GLY A 125 -19.72 -0.07 0.14
C GLY A 125 -19.27 -1.28 0.96
N GLN A 126 -19.62 -2.52 0.56
CA GLN A 126 -19.05 -3.71 1.21
C GLN A 126 -17.55 -3.82 0.91
N LYS A 127 -16.76 -3.91 1.97
CA LYS A 127 -15.28 -3.95 1.95
C LYS A 127 -14.77 -5.36 2.20
N THR A 128 -13.62 -5.71 1.62
CA THR A 128 -12.96 -6.99 1.85
C THR A 128 -11.45 -6.81 1.99
N ASN A 129 -10.85 -7.45 3.00
CA ASN A 129 -9.42 -7.41 3.33
C ASN A 129 -8.86 -6.04 3.75
N TRP A 130 -9.66 -5.21 4.42
CA TRP A 130 -9.23 -3.87 4.90
C TRP A 130 -8.59 -3.88 6.31
N GLU A 131 -8.39 -5.05 6.92
CA GLU A 131 -7.76 -5.21 8.23
C GLU A 131 -6.23 -5.32 8.15
#